data_AF-A0A2S7IPA6-F1
#
_entry.id   AF-A0A2S7IPA6-F1
#
_cell.length_a   1.000
_cell.length_b   1.000
_cell.length_c   1.000
_cell.angle_alpha   90.00
_cell.angle_beta   90.00
_cell.angle_gamma   90.00
#
_symmetry.space_group_name_H-M   'P 1'
#
loop_
_entity.id
_entity.type
_entity.pdbx_description
1 polymer ?
#
loop_
_entity_poly.entity_id
_entity_poly.type
_entity_poly.pdbx_seq_one_letter_code
_entity_poly.pdbx_strand_id
1 'polypeptide(L)'
;MQLLKSLLLVGVVVVLFSQATFSPKNQSLLSDSLLTGEQLAHRYCQGCHLFPDPSLLDKQTWEKGVLPYMGRRLGIRSSAIDPYRGLFAEEKQKVMAAGLYPRKPLLSKADWQKIVSYYRTQAPEKLAPPRTVTNPYPSLPNFSVRAISFQDDHTPQTTLLTYDTLSHQLFVGDRQKKLWVLDSEFKLQHEHHLDSPPSALRVQANGELQVLTMGSLMPSDLNLGNLLCIDSGGAIRLQLHSLPRPVHFTECDLNQDGKKDVIVCGFGHQLGQLAWYESYQESNPVVHILKALPGARKAVVEDFNRDGRPDIVVLMEQAQEGVYLFTNEGQGEFREQALLQFPPVYGLSSMEVLDFNGDGYLDLLVSNGDNWDYTNILKNYHGIRLYLNDGENHFKEAWFYPLYGANQVVAADFDQDGDLDLAAISFFPDMIQHPEQGFMYFNNLGNLNFEAHTVPEAAKGKWLTMEVADYDQDGDLDLILGSYLYSLMDLGTLTLQGQKKFPQLLILNNGLRQPAP
;
A
#
# COMPACT_ATOMS: atom_id res chain seq x y z
N MET A 1 -6.41 27.55 -65.85
CA MET A 1 -5.61 26.31 -66.01
C MET A 1 -4.94 26.04 -64.68
N GLN A 2 -5.55 25.19 -63.85
CA GLN A 2 -5.08 23.82 -63.59
C GLN A 2 -3.75 23.82 -62.81
N LEU A 3 -3.82 23.63 -61.50
CA LEU A 3 -3.75 22.33 -60.79
C LEU A 3 -2.30 21.91 -60.54
N LEU A 4 -1.80 22.13 -59.33
CA LEU A 4 -0.90 21.19 -58.69
C LEU A 4 -1.17 21.14 -57.19
N LYS A 5 -1.58 19.95 -56.75
CA LYS A 5 -1.85 19.57 -55.37
C LYS A 5 -0.51 19.39 -54.65
N SER A 6 -0.33 20.08 -53.53
CA SER A 6 0.71 19.77 -52.55
C SER A 6 0.03 19.04 -51.38
N LEU A 7 0.26 17.73 -51.27
CA LEU A 7 -0.07 16.96 -50.07
C LEU A 7 0.75 17.52 -48.90
N LEU A 8 0.08 18.01 -47.85
CA LEU A 8 0.69 18.14 -46.53
C LEU A 8 0.85 16.73 -45.96
N LEU A 9 2.09 16.28 -45.87
CA LEU A 9 2.46 15.11 -45.09
C LEU A 9 2.37 15.51 -43.62
N VAL A 10 1.26 15.19 -42.95
CA VAL A 10 1.17 15.27 -41.48
C VAL A 10 2.07 14.18 -40.94
N GLY A 11 3.29 14.57 -40.54
CA GLY A 11 4.20 13.70 -39.82
C GLY A 11 3.59 13.39 -38.46
N VAL A 12 3.04 12.18 -38.31
CA VAL A 12 2.74 11.60 -37.00
C VAL A 12 4.09 11.40 -36.31
N VAL A 13 4.42 12.29 -35.37
CA VAL A 13 5.50 12.06 -34.43
C VAL A 13 5.02 10.98 -33.48
N VAL A 14 5.33 9.73 -33.81
CA VAL A 14 5.27 8.64 -32.84
C VAL A 14 6.40 8.88 -31.85
N VAL A 15 6.09 9.53 -30.72
CA VAL A 15 6.97 9.55 -29.56
C VAL A 15 6.97 8.13 -29.00
N LEU A 16 7.93 7.33 -29.47
CA LEU A 16 8.27 6.06 -28.82
C LEU A 16 8.87 6.43 -27.46
N PHE A 17 8.05 6.42 -26.41
CA PHE A 17 8.55 6.37 -25.04
C PHE A 17 9.41 5.11 -24.92
N SER A 18 10.72 5.29 -24.81
CA SER A 18 11.61 4.20 -24.45
C SER A 18 11.26 3.79 -23.03
N GLN A 19 10.59 2.64 -22.89
CA GLN A 19 10.62 1.90 -21.64
C GLN A 19 12.09 1.77 -21.23
N ALA A 20 12.39 2.06 -19.97
CA ALA A 20 13.72 1.96 -19.41
C ALA A 20 14.26 0.55 -19.61
N THR A 21 14.95 0.34 -20.74
CA THR A 21 15.79 -0.82 -20.94
C THR A 21 16.98 -0.59 -20.03
N PHE A 22 17.21 -1.53 -19.12
CA PHE A 22 18.40 -1.55 -18.28
C PHE A 22 19.64 -1.52 -19.20
N SER A 23 20.19 -0.32 -19.39
CA SER A 23 21.47 -0.13 -20.05
C SER A 23 22.47 0.18 -18.95
N PRO A 24 23.36 -0.76 -18.58
CA PRO A 24 24.32 -0.52 -17.53
C PRO A 24 25.16 0.71 -17.92
N LYS A 25 25.12 1.75 -17.07
CA LYS A 25 25.93 2.97 -17.23
C LYS A 25 27.39 2.56 -17.46
N ASN A 26 27.99 3.09 -18.53
CA ASN A 26 29.40 2.93 -18.89
C ASN A 26 30.31 3.18 -17.68
N GLN A 27 30.77 2.12 -17.03
CA GLN A 27 31.88 2.12 -16.08
C GLN A 27 32.86 1.02 -16.52
N SER A 28 34.16 1.34 -16.48
CA SER A 28 35.25 0.60 -17.12
C SER A 28 35.13 -0.93 -16.99
N LEU A 29 35.15 -1.61 -18.14
CA LEU A 29 34.91 -3.03 -18.31
C LEU A 29 36.05 -3.89 -17.74
N LEU A 30 36.04 -4.14 -16.43
CA LEU A 30 36.46 -5.46 -15.96
C LEU A 30 35.43 -6.45 -16.49
N SER A 31 35.89 -7.49 -17.18
CA SER A 31 35.00 -8.57 -17.60
C SER A 31 34.34 -9.17 -16.36
N ASP A 32 33.03 -9.41 -16.42
CA ASP A 32 32.25 -9.97 -15.29
C ASP A 32 32.89 -11.22 -14.68
N SER A 33 33.60 -12.00 -15.51
CA SER A 33 34.36 -13.17 -15.09
C SER A 33 35.43 -12.90 -14.01
N LEU A 34 35.94 -11.66 -13.90
CA LEU A 34 36.93 -11.25 -12.91
C LEU A 34 36.31 -10.72 -11.61
N LEU A 35 35.01 -10.43 -11.62
CA LEU A 35 34.32 -9.87 -10.47
C LEU A 35 33.96 -10.95 -9.44
N THR A 36 33.95 -10.55 -8.17
CA THR A 36 33.43 -11.36 -7.06
C THR A 36 31.90 -11.44 -7.11
N GLY A 37 31.30 -12.37 -6.35
CA GLY A 37 29.84 -12.48 -6.25
C GLY A 37 29.17 -11.22 -5.71
N GLU A 38 29.81 -10.54 -4.76
CA GLU A 38 29.36 -9.25 -4.22
C GLU A 38 29.35 -8.14 -5.27
N GLN A 39 30.45 -7.98 -6.01
CA GLN A 39 30.56 -6.97 -7.06
C GLN A 39 29.54 -7.21 -8.18
N LEU A 40 29.31 -8.48 -8.53
CA LEU A 40 28.25 -8.87 -9.48
C LEU A 40 26.86 -8.60 -8.90
N ALA A 41 26.63 -8.86 -7.60
CA ALA A 41 25.38 -8.55 -6.95
C ALA A 41 25.10 -7.05 -6.94
N HIS A 42 26.07 -6.20 -6.60
CA HIS A 42 25.91 -4.75 -6.76
C HIS A 42 25.63 -4.35 -8.21
N ARG A 43 26.33 -4.93 -9.18
CA ARG A 43 26.11 -4.60 -10.60
C ARG A 43 24.71 -4.96 -11.11
N TYR A 44 24.19 -6.14 -10.76
CA TYR A 44 22.97 -6.70 -11.34
C TYR A 44 21.74 -6.62 -10.42
N CYS A 45 21.92 -6.75 -9.11
CA CYS A 45 20.83 -6.87 -8.15
C CYS A 45 20.36 -5.53 -7.57
N GLN A 46 21.15 -4.46 -7.68
CA GLN A 46 20.73 -3.08 -7.33
C GLN A 46 20.15 -2.32 -8.54
N GLY A 47 20.06 -2.97 -9.70
CA GLY A 47 19.68 -2.32 -10.96
C GLY A 47 18.20 -1.94 -11.05
N CYS A 48 17.34 -2.59 -10.27
CA CYS A 48 15.89 -2.37 -10.26
C CYS A 48 15.41 -1.58 -9.04
N HIS A 49 16.02 -1.85 -7.89
CA HIS A 49 15.67 -1.34 -6.57
C HIS A 49 16.93 -1.27 -5.69
N LEU A 50 16.80 -0.83 -4.43
CA LEU A 50 17.93 -0.80 -3.49
C LEU A 50 18.64 -2.15 -3.39
N PHE A 51 19.96 -2.13 -3.20
CA PHE A 51 20.77 -3.35 -3.07
C PHE A 51 20.19 -4.23 -1.94
N PRO A 52 19.80 -5.48 -2.23
CA PRO A 52 19.14 -6.30 -1.24
C PRO A 52 20.21 -6.98 -0.37
N ASP A 53 20.51 -6.41 0.78
CA ASP A 53 21.59 -6.91 1.66
C ASP A 53 21.32 -8.36 2.12
N PRO A 54 22.30 -9.28 2.01
CA PRO A 54 22.15 -10.67 2.45
C PRO A 54 21.66 -10.84 3.90
N SER A 55 21.96 -9.89 4.79
CA SER A 55 21.57 -9.97 6.21
C SER A 55 20.08 -9.81 6.46
N LEU A 56 19.30 -9.34 5.46
CA LEU A 56 17.89 -9.02 5.63
C LEU A 56 16.99 -10.26 5.71
N LEU A 57 17.46 -11.42 5.27
CA LEU A 57 16.71 -12.68 5.24
C LEU A 57 17.60 -13.85 5.63
N ASP A 58 16.99 -14.92 6.15
CA ASP A 58 17.71 -16.15 6.40
C ASP A 58 18.13 -16.86 5.09
N LYS A 59 19.12 -17.74 5.21
CA LYS A 59 19.68 -18.49 4.09
C LYS A 59 18.65 -19.32 3.34
N GLN A 60 17.74 -19.99 4.05
CA GLN A 60 16.72 -20.84 3.42
C GLN A 60 15.79 -20.01 2.55
N THR A 61 15.40 -18.84 3.03
CA THR A 61 14.61 -17.85 2.32
C THR A 61 15.29 -17.38 1.05
N TRP A 62 16.56 -16.97 1.14
CA TRP A 62 17.33 -16.55 -0.03
C TRP A 62 17.40 -17.64 -1.09
N GLU A 63 17.70 -18.87 -0.67
CA GLU A 63 17.91 -19.99 -1.58
C GLU A 63 16.63 -20.47 -2.27
N LYS A 64 15.53 -20.59 -1.51
CA LYS A 64 14.28 -21.19 -1.99
C LYS A 64 13.28 -20.15 -2.53
N GLY A 65 13.36 -18.93 -2.03
CA GLY A 65 12.51 -17.80 -2.41
C GLY A 65 13.23 -16.85 -3.35
N VAL A 66 14.03 -15.94 -2.79
CA VAL A 66 14.45 -14.70 -3.47
C VAL A 66 15.36 -14.93 -4.69
N LEU A 67 16.43 -15.73 -4.57
CA LEU A 67 17.37 -15.96 -5.66
C LEU A 67 16.70 -16.58 -6.92
N PRO A 68 15.82 -17.59 -6.80
CA PRO A 68 14.99 -18.05 -7.92
C PRO A 68 14.20 -16.96 -8.64
N TYR A 69 13.60 -16.00 -7.93
CA TYR A 69 12.83 -14.91 -8.55
C TYR A 69 13.72 -13.86 -9.20
N MET A 70 14.81 -13.45 -8.54
CA MET A 70 15.82 -12.56 -9.12
C MET A 70 16.44 -13.16 -10.39
N GLY A 71 16.73 -14.46 -10.37
CA GLY A 71 17.26 -15.17 -11.54
C GLY A 71 16.37 -15.03 -12.77
N ARG A 72 15.04 -15.11 -12.61
CA ARG A 72 14.08 -14.90 -13.72
C ARG A 72 14.24 -13.52 -14.36
N ARG A 73 14.36 -12.48 -13.53
CA ARG A 73 14.54 -11.08 -13.97
C ARG A 73 15.85 -10.87 -14.71
N LEU A 74 16.86 -11.71 -14.47
CA LEU A 74 18.14 -11.72 -15.20
C LEU A 74 18.18 -12.70 -16.38
N GLY A 75 17.05 -13.32 -16.73
CA GLY A 75 16.97 -14.31 -17.81
C GLY A 75 17.55 -15.69 -17.46
N ILE A 76 17.88 -15.94 -16.20
CA ILE A 76 18.31 -17.25 -15.70
C ILE A 76 17.05 -18.10 -15.47
N ARG A 77 16.80 -19.04 -16.38
CA ARG A 77 15.62 -19.90 -16.35
C ARG A 77 15.98 -21.35 -16.06
N SER A 78 15.11 -22.04 -15.35
CA SER A 78 15.05 -23.50 -15.28
C SER A 78 13.63 -23.97 -15.64
N SER A 79 13.46 -25.24 -16.01
CA SER A 79 12.13 -25.79 -16.34
C SER A 79 11.12 -25.70 -15.19
N ALA A 80 11.58 -25.55 -13.95
CA ALA A 80 10.73 -25.37 -12.77
C ALA A 80 10.32 -23.91 -12.51
N ILE A 81 10.90 -22.95 -13.23
CA ILE A 81 10.89 -21.51 -12.90
C ILE A 81 10.51 -20.70 -14.16
N ASP A 82 9.31 -20.96 -14.71
CA ASP A 82 8.74 -20.17 -15.81
C ASP A 82 7.90 -19.00 -15.24
N PRO A 83 8.28 -17.73 -15.46
CA PRO A 83 7.53 -16.58 -14.97
C PRO A 83 6.14 -16.42 -15.60
N TYR A 84 5.85 -17.15 -16.68
CA TYR A 84 4.55 -17.11 -17.36
C TYR A 84 3.63 -18.28 -16.99
N ARG A 85 4.08 -19.16 -16.09
CA ARG A 85 3.30 -20.33 -15.69
C ARG A 85 2.10 -19.91 -14.86
N GLY A 86 0.91 -20.37 -15.27
CA GLY A 86 -0.34 -20.09 -14.57
C GLY A 86 -1.04 -18.78 -14.97
N LEU A 87 -0.40 -17.94 -15.80
CA LEU A 87 -1.04 -16.73 -16.34
C LEU A 87 -2.05 -17.08 -17.43
N PHE A 88 -3.16 -16.35 -17.47
CA PHE A 88 -4.10 -16.40 -18.59
C PHE A 88 -3.46 -15.85 -19.87
N ALA A 89 -4.00 -16.21 -21.04
CA ALA A 89 -3.38 -15.88 -22.33
C ALA A 89 -3.17 -14.37 -22.54
N GLU A 90 -4.17 -13.56 -22.19
CA GLU A 90 -4.12 -12.10 -22.29
C GLU A 90 -3.08 -11.51 -21.34
N GLU A 91 -3.11 -11.92 -20.07
CA GLU A 91 -2.15 -11.47 -19.05
C GLU A 91 -0.72 -11.84 -19.44
N LYS A 92 -0.52 -13.08 -19.92
CA LYS A 92 0.77 -13.54 -20.42
C LYS A 92 1.28 -12.67 -21.57
N GLN A 93 0.43 -12.29 -22.52
CA GLN A 93 0.83 -11.41 -23.62
C GLN A 93 1.27 -10.04 -23.09
N LYS A 94 0.53 -9.49 -22.11
CA LYS A 94 0.85 -8.21 -21.48
C LYS A 94 2.20 -8.23 -20.75
N VAL A 95 2.44 -9.26 -19.92
CA VAL A 95 3.70 -9.43 -19.19
C VAL A 95 4.87 -9.69 -20.15
N MET A 96 4.65 -10.46 -21.23
CA MET A 96 5.68 -10.68 -22.27
C MET A 96 6.02 -9.40 -23.03
N ALA A 97 5.02 -8.57 -23.35
CA ALA A 97 5.19 -7.31 -24.06
C ALA A 97 5.98 -6.28 -23.22
N ALA A 98 5.83 -6.31 -21.91
CA ALA A 98 6.57 -5.46 -20.98
C ALA A 98 8.06 -5.81 -20.85
N GLY A 99 8.53 -6.94 -21.42
CA GLY A 99 9.96 -7.26 -21.48
C GLY A 99 10.62 -7.54 -20.13
N LEU A 100 9.84 -7.75 -19.06
CA LEU A 100 10.32 -7.91 -17.67
C LEU A 100 11.27 -9.09 -17.45
N TYR A 101 11.20 -10.10 -18.31
CA TYR A 101 11.97 -11.34 -18.23
C TYR A 101 12.76 -11.56 -19.52
N PRO A 102 14.07 -11.24 -19.54
CA PRO A 102 14.92 -11.41 -20.71
C PRO A 102 14.83 -12.82 -21.30
N ARG A 103 14.85 -12.92 -22.64
CA ARG A 103 14.85 -14.21 -23.36
C ARG A 103 16.21 -14.90 -23.30
N LYS A 104 17.29 -14.12 -23.19
CA LYS A 104 18.66 -14.61 -23.01
C LYS A 104 19.18 -14.15 -21.65
N PRO A 105 19.99 -14.97 -20.95
CA PRO A 105 20.66 -14.56 -19.72
C PRO A 105 21.46 -13.27 -19.91
N LEU A 106 21.36 -12.34 -18.94
CA LEU A 106 22.14 -11.10 -18.92
C LEU A 106 23.59 -11.32 -18.45
N LEU A 107 23.84 -12.45 -17.79
CA LEU A 107 25.15 -12.85 -17.28
C LEU A 107 25.39 -14.34 -17.50
N SER A 108 26.65 -14.75 -17.43
CA SER A 108 27.02 -16.16 -17.58
C SER A 108 26.48 -17.00 -16.42
N LYS A 109 26.28 -18.31 -16.64
CA LYS A 109 25.91 -19.24 -15.57
C LYS A 109 26.95 -19.25 -14.44
N ALA A 110 28.23 -19.11 -14.78
CA ALA A 110 29.31 -19.08 -13.79
C ALA A 110 29.22 -17.82 -12.90
N ASP A 111 28.95 -16.66 -13.49
CA ASP A 111 28.81 -15.41 -12.75
C ASP A 111 27.53 -15.38 -11.90
N TRP A 112 26.43 -15.94 -12.39
CA TRP A 112 25.23 -16.16 -11.57
C TRP A 112 25.52 -17.04 -10.35
N GLN A 113 26.31 -18.12 -10.51
CA GLN A 113 26.69 -18.95 -9.36
C GLN A 113 27.55 -18.20 -8.35
N LYS A 114 28.40 -17.25 -8.76
CA LYS A 114 29.13 -16.39 -7.81
C LYS A 114 28.17 -15.54 -6.97
N ILE A 115 27.13 -14.95 -7.58
CA ILE A 115 26.09 -14.20 -6.86
C ILE A 115 25.38 -15.12 -5.87
N VAL A 116 24.92 -16.29 -6.32
CA VAL A 116 24.27 -17.29 -5.45
C VAL A 116 25.18 -17.67 -4.28
N SER A 117 26.46 -17.95 -4.53
CA SER A 117 27.43 -18.27 -3.48
C SER A 117 27.65 -17.13 -2.51
N TYR A 118 27.65 -15.87 -2.96
CA TYR A 118 27.76 -14.71 -2.09
C TYR A 118 26.59 -14.65 -1.10
N TYR A 119 25.34 -14.65 -1.58
CA TYR A 119 24.15 -14.62 -0.72
C TYR A 119 24.09 -15.81 0.23
N ARG A 120 24.40 -17.03 -0.24
CA ARG A 120 24.44 -18.23 0.61
C ARG A 120 25.50 -18.18 1.70
N THR A 121 26.58 -17.44 1.48
CA THR A 121 27.68 -17.34 2.45
C THR A 121 27.43 -16.22 3.45
N GLN A 122 26.87 -15.10 3.00
CA GLN A 122 26.66 -13.90 3.82
C GLN A 122 25.32 -13.89 4.55
N ALA A 123 24.30 -14.57 4.04
CA ALA A 123 23.01 -14.65 4.72
C ALA A 123 23.12 -15.46 6.02
N PRO A 124 22.52 -14.98 7.12
CA PRO A 124 22.50 -15.71 8.37
C PRO A 124 21.63 -16.98 8.28
N GLU A 125 21.89 -17.97 9.14
CA GLU A 125 21.05 -19.18 9.21
C GLU A 125 19.64 -18.87 9.73
N LYS A 126 19.52 -17.90 10.62
CA LYS A 126 18.27 -17.33 11.13
C LYS A 126 18.47 -15.85 11.35
N LEU A 127 17.42 -15.06 11.15
CA LEU A 127 17.44 -13.67 11.56
C LEU A 127 17.66 -13.55 13.07
N ALA A 128 18.29 -12.45 13.48
CA ALA A 128 18.41 -12.11 14.89
C ALA A 128 17.02 -12.15 15.54
N PRO A 129 16.93 -12.58 16.81
CA PRO A 129 15.66 -12.59 17.51
C PRO A 129 15.04 -11.19 17.53
N PRO A 130 13.72 -11.10 17.76
CA PRO A 130 13.02 -9.84 17.93
C PRO A 130 13.79 -8.88 18.82
N ARG A 131 13.84 -7.61 18.43
CA ARG A 131 14.26 -6.57 19.35
C ARG A 131 13.29 -6.60 20.53
N THR A 132 13.82 -6.73 21.74
CA THR A 132 13.00 -6.61 22.94
C THR A 132 12.51 -5.18 23.03
N VAL A 133 11.22 -4.98 22.77
CA VAL A 133 10.51 -3.76 23.12
C VAL A 133 9.94 -3.90 24.53
N THR A 134 9.73 -2.77 25.21
CA THR A 134 8.93 -2.75 26.42
C THR A 134 7.57 -3.35 26.11
N ASN A 135 7.10 -4.28 26.94
CA ASN A 135 5.77 -4.85 26.75
C ASN A 135 4.74 -3.73 26.78
N PRO A 136 3.80 -3.68 25.82
CA PRO A 136 2.75 -2.69 25.85
C PRO A 136 1.85 -2.90 27.07
N TYR A 137 1.26 -1.81 27.54
CA TYR A 137 0.24 -1.89 28.58
C TYR A 137 -0.99 -2.63 28.05
N PRO A 138 -1.57 -3.59 28.79
CA PRO A 138 -2.69 -4.42 28.33
C PRO A 138 -4.04 -3.70 28.47
N SER A 139 -4.04 -2.38 28.37
CA SER A 139 -5.19 -1.49 28.50
C SER A 139 -4.94 -0.22 27.72
N LEU A 140 -6.00 0.35 27.16
CA LEU A 140 -5.97 1.64 26.49
C LEU A 140 -6.43 2.73 27.46
N PRO A 141 -5.78 3.90 27.50
CA PRO A 141 -6.34 5.07 28.16
C PRO A 141 -7.60 5.50 27.39
N ASN A 142 -8.66 5.87 28.09
CA ASN A 142 -9.91 6.44 27.55
C ASN A 142 -10.76 5.54 26.61
N PHE A 143 -10.20 4.49 26.00
CA PHE A 143 -10.96 3.63 25.08
C PHE A 143 -11.71 2.49 25.77
N SER A 144 -12.97 2.30 25.39
CA SER A 144 -13.73 1.07 25.62
C SER A 144 -13.79 0.23 24.35
N VAL A 145 -13.74 -1.10 24.48
CA VAL A 145 -13.58 -1.99 23.31
C VAL A 145 -14.75 -2.95 23.17
N ARG A 146 -15.30 -3.04 21.96
CA ARG A 146 -16.44 -3.92 21.62
C ARG A 146 -16.25 -4.61 20.27
N ALA A 147 -16.37 -5.93 20.26
CA ALA A 147 -16.38 -6.71 19.03
C ALA A 147 -17.80 -6.83 18.45
N ILE A 148 -17.94 -6.61 17.14
CA ILE A 148 -19.23 -6.65 16.44
C ILE A 148 -19.23 -7.72 15.35
N SER A 149 -20.32 -8.50 15.33
CA SER A 149 -20.69 -9.37 14.22
C SER A 149 -22.10 -9.03 13.76
N PHE A 150 -22.22 -8.45 12.56
CA PHE A 150 -23.50 -8.09 11.95
C PHE A 150 -23.96 -9.09 10.87
N GLN A 151 -23.14 -10.12 10.56
CA GLN A 151 -23.49 -11.28 9.74
C GLN A 151 -22.91 -12.56 10.38
N ASP A 152 -23.72 -13.31 11.13
CA ASP A 152 -23.22 -14.45 11.93
C ASP A 152 -22.69 -15.64 11.10
N ASP A 153 -23.19 -15.85 9.88
CA ASP A 153 -22.81 -16.98 9.00
C ASP A 153 -21.67 -16.63 8.01
N HIS A 154 -21.09 -15.44 8.13
CA HIS A 154 -20.11 -14.92 7.18
C HIS A 154 -18.70 -14.92 7.77
N THR A 155 -17.74 -15.53 7.09
CA THR A 155 -16.32 -15.39 7.47
C THR A 155 -15.87 -13.96 7.16
N PRO A 156 -15.39 -13.17 8.14
CA PRO A 156 -14.97 -11.79 7.91
C PRO A 156 -13.92 -11.68 6.82
N GLN A 157 -14.20 -10.92 5.77
CA GLN A 157 -13.28 -10.63 4.67
C GLN A 157 -13.37 -9.17 4.27
N THR A 158 -13.35 -8.29 5.29
CA THR A 158 -13.47 -6.85 5.12
C THR A 158 -12.30 -6.30 4.32
N THR A 159 -12.58 -5.65 3.19
CA THR A 159 -11.59 -5.05 2.28
C THR A 159 -11.54 -3.53 2.37
N LEU A 160 -12.54 -2.92 3.00
CA LEU A 160 -12.71 -1.48 3.09
C LEU A 160 -13.57 -1.13 4.31
N LEU A 161 -13.18 -0.05 5.00
CA LEU A 161 -14.03 0.69 5.93
C LEU A 161 -14.04 2.16 5.49
N THR A 162 -15.19 2.81 5.64
CA THR A 162 -15.33 4.27 5.47
C THR A 162 -16.51 4.73 6.32
N TYR A 163 -16.28 5.68 7.23
CA TYR A 163 -17.37 6.32 7.97
C TYR A 163 -17.67 7.68 7.35
N ASP A 164 -18.95 7.99 7.16
CA ASP A 164 -19.39 9.30 6.71
C ASP A 164 -20.05 10.07 7.86
N THR A 165 -19.44 11.19 8.23
CA THR A 165 -19.87 12.02 9.37
C THR A 165 -21.15 12.81 9.07
N LEU A 166 -21.54 12.96 7.80
CA LEU A 166 -22.77 13.67 7.43
C LEU A 166 -24.00 12.76 7.52
N SER A 167 -23.90 11.53 7.04
CA SER A 167 -25.00 10.54 7.10
C SER A 167 -24.97 9.68 8.36
N HIS A 168 -23.87 9.71 9.12
CA HIS A 168 -23.61 8.85 10.28
C HIS A 168 -23.68 7.37 9.93
N GLN A 169 -23.11 7.01 8.77
CA GLN A 169 -23.12 5.65 8.25
C GLN A 169 -21.71 5.10 8.13
N LEU A 170 -21.57 3.81 8.49
CA LEU A 170 -20.36 3.04 8.24
C LEU A 170 -20.54 2.17 7.00
N PHE A 171 -19.68 2.36 6.03
CA PHE A 171 -19.56 1.52 4.85
C PHE A 171 -18.53 0.42 5.08
N VAL A 172 -18.94 -0.85 4.93
CA VAL A 172 -18.09 -2.02 5.10
C VAL A 172 -18.03 -2.80 3.79
N GLY A 173 -16.89 -2.76 3.13
CA GLY A 173 -16.64 -3.51 1.91
C GLY A 173 -16.16 -4.93 2.19
N ASP A 174 -16.57 -5.90 1.38
CA ASP A 174 -16.20 -7.31 1.54
C ASP A 174 -15.68 -7.93 0.24
N ARG A 175 -14.75 -8.89 0.39
CA ARG A 175 -14.20 -9.71 -0.69
C ARG A 175 -15.26 -10.35 -1.60
N GLN A 176 -16.49 -10.56 -1.12
CA GLN A 176 -17.57 -11.16 -1.88
C GLN A 176 -18.36 -10.12 -2.70
N LYS A 177 -17.72 -8.98 -3.03
CA LYS A 177 -18.26 -7.91 -3.88
C LYS A 177 -19.46 -7.21 -3.24
N LYS A 178 -19.48 -7.17 -1.91
CA LYS A 178 -20.53 -6.51 -1.15
C LYS A 178 -20.01 -5.22 -0.57
N LEU A 179 -20.91 -4.24 -0.49
CA LEU A 179 -20.74 -3.03 0.29
C LEU A 179 -21.94 -2.91 1.22
N TRP A 180 -21.71 -3.14 2.50
CA TRP A 180 -22.72 -3.01 3.54
C TRP A 180 -22.73 -1.60 4.09
N VAL A 181 -23.92 -1.09 4.40
CA VAL A 181 -24.13 0.22 5.04
C VAL A 181 -24.72 -0.04 6.40
N LEU A 182 -24.00 0.34 7.46
CA LEU A 182 -24.43 0.23 8.85
C LEU A 182 -24.78 1.60 9.41
N ASP A 183 -25.70 1.65 10.37
CA ASP A 183 -25.95 2.85 11.19
C ASP A 183 -24.90 3.03 12.31
N SER A 184 -25.06 4.09 13.10
CA SER A 184 -24.25 4.40 14.30
C SER A 184 -24.28 3.31 15.37
N GLU A 185 -25.28 2.43 15.39
CA GLU A 185 -25.34 1.27 16.26
C GLU A 185 -24.80 -0.01 15.62
N PHE A 186 -24.16 0.10 14.46
CA PHE A 186 -23.59 -0.98 13.67
C PHE A 186 -24.61 -2.03 13.19
N LYS A 187 -25.88 -1.63 13.01
CA LYS A 187 -26.91 -2.49 12.41
C LYS A 187 -26.94 -2.29 10.90
N LEU A 188 -27.09 -3.40 10.17
CA LEU A 188 -27.17 -3.39 8.72
C LEU A 188 -28.45 -2.70 8.23
N GLN A 189 -28.27 -1.66 7.44
CA GLN A 189 -29.35 -0.89 6.81
C GLN A 189 -29.53 -1.28 5.34
N HIS A 190 -28.44 -1.28 4.56
CA HIS A 190 -28.45 -1.53 3.12
C HIS A 190 -27.25 -2.37 2.67
N GLU A 191 -27.39 -3.02 1.50
CA GLU A 191 -26.32 -3.78 0.84
C GLU A 191 -26.31 -3.44 -0.65
N HIS A 192 -25.14 -3.04 -1.16
CA HIS A 192 -24.89 -2.93 -2.59
C HIS A 192 -24.06 -4.12 -3.09
N HIS A 193 -24.43 -4.66 -4.25
CA HIS A 193 -23.66 -5.66 -4.97
C HIS A 193 -22.82 -4.97 -6.04
N LEU A 194 -21.51 -5.17 -5.99
CA LEU A 194 -20.52 -4.55 -6.87
C LEU A 194 -20.02 -5.56 -7.91
N ASP A 195 -19.29 -5.06 -8.90
CA ASP A 195 -18.68 -5.88 -9.96
C ASP A 195 -17.46 -6.70 -9.45
N SER A 196 -16.74 -6.17 -8.46
CA SER A 196 -15.58 -6.75 -7.81
C SER A 196 -15.40 -6.18 -6.38
N PRO A 197 -14.48 -6.71 -5.56
CA PRO A 197 -14.30 -6.23 -4.19
C PRO A 197 -13.95 -4.73 -4.16
N PRO A 198 -14.63 -3.94 -3.30
CA PRO A 198 -14.32 -2.52 -3.13
C PRO A 198 -12.98 -2.35 -2.42
N SER A 199 -12.20 -1.38 -2.87
CA SER A 199 -10.86 -1.07 -2.33
C SER A 199 -10.73 0.35 -1.78
N ALA A 200 -11.59 1.28 -2.21
CA ALA A 200 -11.70 2.63 -1.65
C ALA A 200 -13.12 3.16 -1.89
N LEU A 201 -13.58 4.05 -1.01
CA LEU A 201 -14.86 4.73 -1.14
C LEU A 201 -14.73 6.18 -0.70
N ARG A 202 -15.51 7.05 -1.34
CA ARG A 202 -15.72 8.42 -0.91
C ARG A 202 -17.21 8.77 -1.01
N VAL A 203 -17.75 9.41 0.02
CA VAL A 203 -19.09 9.99 -0.03
C VAL A 203 -18.98 11.42 -0.57
N GLN A 204 -19.73 11.72 -1.63
CA GLN A 204 -19.78 13.06 -2.22
C GLN A 204 -20.75 13.95 -1.43
N ALA A 205 -20.59 15.27 -1.53
CA ALA A 205 -21.44 16.24 -0.82
C ALA A 205 -22.94 16.15 -1.18
N ASN A 206 -23.27 15.56 -2.33
CA ASN A 206 -24.66 15.29 -2.74
C ASN A 206 -25.21 13.94 -2.22
N GLY A 207 -24.43 13.20 -1.43
CA GLY A 207 -24.77 11.87 -0.89
C GLY A 207 -24.50 10.71 -1.86
N GLU A 208 -24.00 10.96 -3.07
CA GLU A 208 -23.60 9.88 -3.98
C GLU A 208 -22.28 9.24 -3.54
N LEU A 209 -22.15 7.92 -3.73
CA LEU A 209 -20.94 7.18 -3.37
C LEU A 209 -20.04 7.04 -4.60
N GLN A 210 -18.78 7.41 -4.49
CA GLN A 210 -17.73 6.97 -5.41
C GLN A 210 -17.05 5.74 -4.84
N VAL A 211 -17.11 4.63 -5.56
CA VAL A 211 -16.60 3.33 -5.10
C VAL A 211 -15.59 2.81 -6.09
N LEU A 212 -14.34 2.68 -5.65
CA LEU A 212 -13.28 2.05 -6.40
C LEU A 212 -13.34 0.54 -6.18
N THR A 213 -13.38 -0.23 -7.26
CA THR A 213 -13.39 -1.69 -7.22
C THR A 213 -12.16 -2.24 -7.91
N MET A 214 -11.53 -3.24 -7.28
CA MET A 214 -10.17 -3.64 -7.64
C MET A 214 -10.10 -4.58 -8.86
N GLY A 215 -11.21 -5.19 -9.25
CA GLY A 215 -11.24 -6.28 -10.23
C GLY A 215 -10.77 -7.60 -9.62
N SER A 216 -9.45 -7.78 -9.50
CA SER A 216 -8.84 -8.98 -8.92
C SER A 216 -8.16 -8.69 -7.58
N LEU A 217 -8.63 -9.34 -6.52
CA LEU A 217 -7.95 -9.36 -5.22
C LEU A 217 -6.67 -10.21 -5.25
N MET A 218 -6.59 -11.20 -6.13
CA MET A 218 -5.37 -11.99 -6.34
C MET A 218 -4.38 -11.22 -7.24
N PRO A 219 -3.06 -11.48 -7.11
CA PRO A 219 -2.06 -10.86 -7.99
C PRO A 219 -2.42 -11.04 -9.46
N SER A 220 -2.60 -9.92 -10.15
CA SER A 220 -2.92 -9.90 -11.58
C SER A 220 -2.47 -8.61 -12.23
N ASP A 221 -2.03 -8.72 -13.47
CA ASP A 221 -1.70 -7.60 -14.36
C ASP A 221 -2.86 -7.22 -15.30
N LEU A 222 -4.04 -7.83 -15.15
CA LEU A 222 -5.22 -7.48 -15.93
C LEU A 222 -5.84 -6.16 -15.45
N ASN A 223 -6.38 -5.41 -16.40
CA ASN A 223 -7.03 -4.12 -16.16
C ASN A 223 -8.53 -4.33 -15.91
N LEU A 224 -8.87 -4.85 -14.73
CA LEU A 224 -10.25 -5.25 -14.38
C LEU A 224 -10.92 -4.32 -13.36
N GLY A 225 -10.18 -3.36 -12.81
CA GLY A 225 -10.73 -2.44 -11.81
C GLY A 225 -11.48 -1.27 -12.41
N ASN A 226 -12.40 -0.70 -11.64
CA ASN A 226 -13.30 0.35 -12.07
C ASN A 226 -13.50 1.39 -10.95
N LEU A 227 -13.87 2.61 -11.33
CA LEU A 227 -14.44 3.62 -10.44
C LEU A 227 -15.93 3.73 -10.75
N LEU A 228 -16.76 3.47 -9.75
CA LEU A 228 -18.21 3.45 -9.84
C LEU A 228 -18.78 4.67 -9.11
N CYS A 229 -19.94 5.16 -9.57
CA CYS A 229 -20.78 6.11 -8.85
C CYS A 229 -22.09 5.41 -8.49
N ILE A 230 -22.48 5.41 -7.23
CA ILE A 230 -23.77 4.92 -6.75
C ILE A 230 -24.61 6.13 -6.36
N ASP A 231 -25.74 6.33 -7.03
CA ASP A 231 -26.64 7.44 -6.71
C ASP A 231 -27.50 7.17 -5.47
N SER A 232 -28.25 8.18 -5.02
CA SER A 232 -29.13 8.07 -3.85
C SER A 232 -30.25 7.03 -4.01
N GLY A 233 -30.56 6.62 -5.25
CA GLY A 233 -31.50 5.54 -5.54
C GLY A 233 -30.85 4.16 -5.60
N GLY A 234 -29.53 4.08 -5.42
CA GLY A 234 -28.74 2.85 -5.50
C GLY A 234 -28.34 2.46 -6.92
N ALA A 235 -28.58 3.30 -7.94
CA ALA A 235 -28.19 2.98 -9.30
C ALA A 235 -26.68 3.17 -9.49
N ILE A 236 -26.03 2.17 -10.10
CA ILE A 236 -24.58 2.14 -10.30
C ILE A 236 -24.23 2.60 -11.71
N ARG A 237 -23.37 3.61 -11.81
CA ARG A 237 -22.82 4.16 -13.06
C ARG A 237 -21.30 4.00 -13.08
N LEU A 238 -20.74 3.68 -14.24
CA LEU A 238 -19.29 3.59 -14.43
C LEU A 238 -18.71 4.99 -14.70
N GLN A 239 -17.69 5.40 -13.94
CA GLN A 239 -16.95 6.64 -14.16
C GLN A 239 -15.62 6.36 -14.86
N LEU A 240 -14.80 5.47 -14.29
CA LEU A 240 -13.56 4.99 -14.91
C LEU A 240 -13.58 3.48 -15.00
N HIS A 241 -12.93 2.93 -16.02
CA HIS A 241 -12.83 1.50 -16.21
C HIS A 241 -11.45 1.07 -16.68
N SER A 242 -11.23 -0.25 -16.68
CA SER A 242 -9.98 -0.83 -17.15
C SER A 242 -8.75 -0.33 -16.39
N LEU A 243 -8.91 -0.16 -15.08
CA LEU A 243 -7.86 0.27 -14.16
C LEU A 243 -6.98 -0.92 -13.75
N PRO A 244 -5.66 -0.74 -13.61
CA PRO A 244 -4.72 -1.82 -13.26
C PRO A 244 -4.76 -2.11 -11.75
N ARG A 245 -5.74 -2.90 -11.32
CA ARG A 245 -5.93 -3.34 -9.94
C ARG A 245 -5.84 -2.16 -8.93
N PRO A 246 -6.77 -1.21 -8.99
CA PRO A 246 -6.70 0.05 -8.27
C PRO A 246 -7.06 -0.13 -6.79
N VAL A 247 -6.35 0.58 -5.92
CA VAL A 247 -6.45 0.42 -4.45
C VAL A 247 -6.69 1.72 -3.69
N HIS A 248 -6.54 2.87 -4.35
CA HIS A 248 -6.80 4.18 -3.78
C HIS A 248 -7.07 5.19 -4.90
N PHE A 249 -7.86 6.21 -4.59
CA PHE A 249 -8.07 7.35 -5.46
C PHE A 249 -8.29 8.61 -4.63
N THR A 250 -7.96 9.76 -5.21
CA THR A 250 -8.24 11.08 -4.63
C THR A 250 -8.53 12.09 -5.74
N GLU A 251 -9.23 13.18 -5.40
CA GLU A 251 -9.61 14.21 -6.37
C GLU A 251 -8.94 15.55 -6.09
N CYS A 252 -8.33 16.13 -7.13
CA CYS A 252 -7.78 17.48 -7.09
C CYS A 252 -7.81 18.11 -8.48
N ASP A 253 -7.82 19.43 -8.56
CA ASP A 253 -7.62 20.15 -9.82
C ASP A 253 -6.10 20.27 -10.05
N LEU A 254 -5.52 19.32 -10.80
CA LEU A 254 -4.06 19.17 -10.90
C LEU A 254 -3.45 20.10 -11.96
N ASN A 255 -4.21 20.43 -12.98
CA ASN A 255 -3.80 21.32 -14.07
C ASN A 255 -4.27 22.77 -13.87
N GLN A 256 -5.03 23.06 -12.80
CA GLN A 256 -5.60 24.36 -12.45
C GLN A 256 -6.57 24.90 -13.51
N ASP A 257 -7.33 24.01 -14.16
CA ASP A 257 -8.34 24.38 -15.15
C ASP A 257 -9.74 24.66 -14.56
N GLY A 258 -9.89 24.49 -13.25
CA GLY A 258 -11.14 24.67 -12.50
C GLY A 258 -12.01 23.42 -12.43
N LYS A 259 -11.59 22.28 -12.98
CA LYS A 259 -12.26 20.98 -12.88
C LYS A 259 -11.48 20.05 -11.96
N LYS A 260 -12.18 19.10 -11.34
CA LYS A 260 -11.53 18.05 -10.55
C LYS A 260 -11.04 16.94 -11.47
N ASP A 261 -9.79 16.57 -11.28
CA ASP A 261 -9.17 15.35 -11.81
C ASP A 261 -9.20 14.26 -10.73
N VAL A 262 -9.00 13.00 -11.16
CA VAL A 262 -8.84 11.87 -10.23
C VAL A 262 -7.45 11.28 -10.37
N ILE A 263 -6.72 11.17 -9.27
CA ILE A 263 -5.51 10.35 -9.16
C ILE A 263 -5.93 8.94 -8.79
N VAL A 264 -5.42 7.93 -9.50
CA VAL A 264 -5.64 6.51 -9.18
C VAL A 264 -4.31 5.82 -8.91
N CYS A 265 -4.23 5.18 -7.76
CA CYS A 265 -3.15 4.26 -7.40
C CYS A 265 -3.47 2.86 -7.94
N GLY A 266 -2.90 2.53 -9.10
CA GLY A 266 -2.99 1.22 -9.73
C GLY A 266 -1.90 0.27 -9.24
N PHE A 267 -2.21 -0.51 -8.20
CA PHE A 267 -1.25 -1.39 -7.52
C PHE A 267 -0.67 -2.45 -8.47
N GLY A 268 -1.55 -3.13 -9.21
CA GLY A 268 -1.17 -4.15 -10.19
C GLY A 268 -0.50 -5.41 -9.61
N HIS A 269 0.52 -5.95 -10.28
CA HIS A 269 1.29 -7.10 -9.80
C HIS A 269 2.75 -7.10 -10.30
N GLN A 270 2.97 -7.28 -11.59
CA GLN A 270 4.30 -7.11 -12.22
C GLN A 270 4.35 -5.78 -12.98
N LEU A 271 3.18 -5.31 -13.39
CA LEU A 271 2.84 -4.04 -14.00
C LEU A 271 1.89 -3.32 -13.05
N GLY A 272 1.85 -2.01 -13.15
CA GLY A 272 0.94 -1.13 -12.42
C GLY A 272 1.26 0.30 -12.80
N GLN A 273 0.53 1.26 -12.22
CA GLN A 273 0.81 2.66 -12.47
C GLN A 273 0.23 3.57 -11.39
N LEU A 274 0.91 4.69 -11.16
CA LEU A 274 0.30 5.91 -10.67
C LEU A 274 -0.09 6.76 -11.89
N ALA A 275 -1.37 7.13 -11.98
CA ALA A 275 -1.86 7.99 -13.06
C ALA A 275 -2.95 8.94 -12.56
N TRP A 276 -3.11 10.07 -13.24
CA TRP A 276 -4.27 10.94 -13.06
C TRP A 276 -5.10 11.00 -14.35
N TYR A 277 -6.39 11.25 -14.15
CA TYR A 277 -7.42 11.18 -15.18
C TYR A 277 -8.09 12.55 -15.27
N GLU A 278 -7.78 13.26 -16.35
CA GLU A 278 -8.38 14.56 -16.67
C GLU A 278 -9.79 14.36 -17.19
N SER A 279 -10.73 15.19 -16.73
CA SER A 279 -12.14 15.11 -17.13
C SER A 279 -12.71 13.69 -16.98
N TYR A 280 -12.41 13.03 -15.86
CA TYR A 280 -12.78 11.62 -15.54
C TYR A 280 -14.28 11.31 -15.58
N GLN A 281 -15.14 12.34 -15.59
CA GLN A 281 -16.59 12.23 -15.69
C GLN A 281 -17.07 12.13 -17.15
N GLU A 282 -16.21 12.42 -18.12
CA GLU A 282 -16.50 12.32 -19.55
C GLU A 282 -16.23 10.89 -20.07
N SER A 283 -16.77 10.55 -21.24
CA SER A 283 -16.68 9.18 -21.77
C SER A 283 -15.27 8.73 -22.17
N ASN A 284 -14.34 9.67 -22.39
CA ASN A 284 -12.97 9.39 -22.80
C ASN A 284 -12.01 10.31 -22.05
N PRO A 285 -11.70 10.00 -20.78
CA PRO A 285 -10.79 10.83 -20.00
C PRO A 285 -9.36 10.76 -20.54
N VAL A 286 -8.63 11.87 -20.44
CA VAL A 286 -7.21 11.91 -20.80
C VAL A 286 -6.42 11.32 -19.64
N VAL A 287 -5.58 10.32 -19.93
CA VAL A 287 -4.80 9.61 -18.92
C VAL A 287 -3.37 10.11 -18.94
N HIS A 288 -2.92 10.60 -17.79
CA HIS A 288 -1.57 11.11 -17.58
C HIS A 288 -0.83 10.18 -16.61
N ILE A 289 0.13 9.43 -17.12
CA ILE A 289 0.89 8.46 -16.32
C ILE A 289 2.03 9.17 -15.60
N LEU A 290 1.98 9.21 -14.27
CA LEU A 290 3.05 9.78 -13.44
C LEU A 290 4.19 8.77 -13.24
N LYS A 291 3.85 7.50 -12.97
CA LYS A 291 4.83 6.44 -12.75
C LYS A 291 4.30 5.09 -13.25
N ALA A 292 5.00 4.49 -14.22
CA ALA A 292 4.62 3.20 -14.81
C ALA A 292 5.26 2.00 -14.09
N LEU A 293 5.08 1.90 -12.77
CA LEU A 293 5.57 0.80 -11.92
C LEU A 293 4.45 0.28 -11.01
N PRO A 294 4.48 -1.01 -10.63
CA PRO A 294 3.52 -1.58 -9.67
C PRO A 294 3.72 -1.01 -8.27
N GLY A 295 2.73 -1.22 -7.41
CA GLY A 295 2.80 -0.95 -5.99
C GLY A 295 2.36 0.46 -5.56
N ALA A 296 1.82 1.29 -6.45
CA ALA A 296 1.20 2.55 -6.01
C ALA A 296 0.03 2.22 -5.06
N ARG A 297 0.14 2.65 -3.79
CA ARG A 297 -0.83 2.29 -2.74
C ARG A 297 -1.71 3.44 -2.29
N LYS A 298 -1.12 4.58 -1.93
CA LYS A 298 -1.82 5.77 -1.38
C LYS A 298 -1.16 7.00 -1.97
N ALA A 299 -1.98 7.97 -2.37
CA ALA A 299 -1.53 9.26 -2.88
C ALA A 299 -2.14 10.35 -2.00
N VAL A 300 -1.31 11.29 -1.55
CA VAL A 300 -1.72 12.46 -0.77
C VAL A 300 -1.41 13.69 -1.62
N VAL A 301 -2.35 14.63 -1.67
CA VAL A 301 -2.22 15.84 -2.48
C VAL A 301 -2.10 17.04 -1.56
N GLU A 302 -0.94 17.69 -1.57
CA GLU A 302 -0.61 18.82 -0.71
C GLU A 302 0.33 19.77 -1.45
N ASP A 303 0.38 21.04 -1.05
CA ASP A 303 1.32 22.03 -1.60
C ASP A 303 2.66 21.95 -0.85
N PHE A 304 3.47 20.95 -1.19
CA PHE A 304 4.71 20.62 -0.46
C PHE A 304 5.76 21.73 -0.55
N ASN A 305 5.81 22.46 -1.67
CA ASN A 305 6.77 23.54 -1.90
C ASN A 305 6.19 24.94 -1.65
N ARG A 306 4.91 25.04 -1.25
CA ARG A 306 4.18 26.26 -0.92
C ARG A 306 4.08 27.26 -2.08
N ASP A 307 3.95 26.77 -3.31
CA ASP A 307 3.85 27.62 -4.50
C ASP A 307 2.41 27.80 -5.03
N GLY A 308 1.43 27.24 -4.32
CA GLY A 308 0.01 27.29 -4.63
C GLY A 308 -0.45 26.25 -5.64
N ARG A 309 0.41 25.32 -6.08
CA ARG A 309 0.04 24.18 -6.92
C ARG A 309 -0.01 22.88 -6.11
N PRO A 310 -0.96 21.99 -6.40
CA PRO A 310 -1.03 20.70 -5.71
C PRO A 310 0.10 19.79 -6.17
N ASP A 311 0.97 19.39 -5.24
CA ASP A 311 1.94 18.32 -5.43
C ASP A 311 1.33 16.98 -5.03
N ILE A 312 1.95 15.87 -5.44
CA ILE A 312 1.48 14.52 -5.12
C ILE A 312 2.58 13.75 -4.40
N VAL A 313 2.32 13.32 -3.17
CA VAL A 313 3.15 12.34 -2.46
C VAL A 313 2.52 10.95 -2.60
N VAL A 314 3.29 9.99 -3.07
CA VAL A 314 2.83 8.61 -3.27
C VAL A 314 3.67 7.61 -2.47
N LEU A 315 2.97 6.66 -1.85
CA LEU A 315 3.58 5.45 -1.30
C LEU A 315 3.62 4.36 -2.38
N MET A 316 4.83 3.86 -2.65
CA MET A 316 5.07 2.71 -3.53
C MET A 316 5.48 1.51 -2.67
N GLU A 317 4.76 0.40 -2.79
CA GLU A 317 4.93 -0.82 -1.97
C GLU A 317 5.51 -1.99 -2.75
N GLN A 318 5.76 -1.81 -4.05
CA GLN A 318 6.27 -2.86 -4.90
C GLN A 318 7.28 -2.33 -5.91
N ALA A 319 8.18 -3.21 -6.37
CA ALA A 319 9.31 -2.91 -7.24
C ALA A 319 10.30 -1.89 -6.65
N GLN A 320 9.93 -0.61 -6.58
CA GLN A 320 10.73 0.46 -5.99
C GLN A 320 10.07 0.97 -4.72
N GLU A 321 10.13 0.18 -3.64
CA GLU A 321 9.53 0.53 -2.35
C GLU A 321 10.07 1.86 -1.83
N GLY A 322 9.17 2.79 -1.52
CA GLY A 322 9.53 4.12 -1.09
C GLY A 322 8.38 5.12 -1.11
N VAL A 323 8.71 6.32 -0.65
CA VAL A 323 7.84 7.50 -0.74
C VAL A 323 8.42 8.43 -1.79
N TYR A 324 7.59 8.88 -2.73
CA TYR A 324 8.00 9.72 -3.85
C TYR A 324 7.14 10.98 -3.89
N LEU A 325 7.77 12.12 -4.13
CA LEU A 325 7.13 13.39 -4.39
C LEU A 325 7.09 13.66 -5.89
N PHE A 326 5.93 14.04 -6.40
CA PHE A 326 5.72 14.58 -7.72
C PHE A 326 5.40 16.05 -7.56
N THR A 327 6.41 16.91 -7.72
CA THR A 327 6.23 18.37 -7.66
C THR A 327 5.57 18.86 -8.95
N ASN A 328 4.51 19.62 -8.83
CA ASN A 328 3.75 20.18 -9.95
C ASN A 328 4.48 21.40 -10.53
N GLU A 329 4.99 21.27 -11.75
CA GLU A 329 5.69 22.34 -12.46
C GLU A 329 4.74 23.22 -13.30
N GLY A 330 3.43 22.97 -13.18
CA GLY A 330 2.35 23.64 -13.90
C GLY A 330 1.91 22.89 -15.15
N GLN A 331 0.70 23.18 -15.61
CA GLN A 331 0.09 22.58 -16.81
C GLN A 331 0.03 21.04 -16.79
N GLY A 332 -0.07 20.45 -15.59
CA GLY A 332 -0.14 19.00 -15.41
C GLY A 332 1.20 18.27 -15.57
N GLU A 333 2.32 18.99 -15.65
CA GLU A 333 3.67 18.42 -15.69
C GLU A 333 4.23 18.26 -14.27
N PHE A 334 4.87 17.11 -14.00
CA PHE A 334 5.38 16.78 -12.67
C PHE A 334 6.84 16.34 -12.69
N ARG A 335 7.62 16.81 -11.72
CA ARG A 335 8.98 16.31 -11.45
C ARG A 335 8.95 15.29 -10.31
N GLU A 336 9.41 14.08 -10.59
CA GLU A 336 9.56 13.02 -9.58
C GLU A 336 10.85 13.21 -8.74
N GLN A 337 10.72 13.05 -7.43
CA GLN A 337 11.80 12.93 -6.46
C GLN A 337 11.52 11.77 -5.49
N ALA A 338 12.49 10.90 -5.26
CA ALA A 338 12.41 9.93 -4.17
C ALA A 338 12.70 10.62 -2.83
N LEU A 339 11.76 10.57 -1.89
CA LEU A 339 11.93 11.10 -0.54
C LEU A 339 12.53 10.04 0.39
N LEU A 340 12.00 8.82 0.33
CA LEU A 340 12.46 7.66 1.09
C LEU A 340 12.51 6.43 0.18
N GLN A 341 13.48 5.55 0.39
CA GLN A 341 13.60 4.28 -0.34
C GLN A 341 13.91 3.15 0.62
N PHE A 342 13.27 1.99 0.40
CA PHE A 342 13.38 0.83 1.27
C PHE A 342 13.76 -0.43 0.47
N PRO A 343 14.50 -1.37 1.08
CA PRO A 343 14.68 -2.69 0.49
C PRO A 343 13.31 -3.36 0.30
N PRO A 344 13.01 -4.01 -0.85
CA PRO A 344 11.69 -4.58 -1.15
C PRO A 344 11.20 -5.73 -0.25
N VAL A 345 11.92 -6.01 0.83
CA VAL A 345 11.57 -7.03 1.82
C VAL A 345 10.98 -6.42 3.10
N TYR A 346 11.07 -5.08 3.21
CA TYR A 346 10.50 -4.32 4.32
C TYR A 346 8.98 -4.35 4.28
N GLY A 347 8.40 -4.38 3.07
CA GLY A 347 6.97 -4.52 2.87
C GLY A 347 6.23 -3.29 3.39
N LEU A 348 6.52 -2.11 2.83
CA LEU A 348 5.74 -0.90 3.12
C LEU A 348 4.25 -1.18 2.93
N SER A 349 3.39 -0.60 3.78
CA SER A 349 1.95 -0.93 3.80
C SER A 349 1.02 0.27 4.02
N SER A 350 1.52 1.37 4.61
CA SER A 350 0.76 2.61 4.79
C SER A 350 1.64 3.83 4.99
N MET A 351 1.05 5.02 4.82
CA MET A 351 1.70 6.32 4.99
C MET A 351 0.69 7.37 5.46
N GLU A 352 1.09 8.18 6.43
CA GLU A 352 0.47 9.46 6.79
C GLU A 352 1.46 10.61 6.55
N VAL A 353 0.92 11.77 6.20
CA VAL A 353 1.68 12.98 5.85
C VAL A 353 1.12 14.15 6.66
N LEU A 354 1.77 14.48 7.78
CA LEU A 354 1.30 15.45 8.77
C LEU A 354 2.52 16.17 9.37
N ASP A 355 2.33 17.33 9.98
CA ASP A 355 3.36 18.00 10.79
C ASP A 355 3.32 17.42 12.22
N PHE A 356 4.26 16.50 12.54
CA PHE A 356 4.25 15.79 13.82
C PHE A 356 4.96 16.56 14.94
N ASN A 357 5.82 17.52 14.60
CA ASN A 357 6.63 18.26 15.56
C ASN A 357 6.22 19.74 15.71
N GLY A 358 5.26 20.20 14.91
CA GLY A 358 4.72 21.56 14.94
C GLY A 358 5.62 22.63 14.31
N ASP A 359 6.57 22.24 13.44
CA ASP A 359 7.50 23.18 12.80
C ASP A 359 6.99 23.77 11.47
N GLY A 360 5.82 23.30 11.02
CA GLY A 360 5.13 23.72 9.81
C GLY A 360 5.51 22.94 8.56
N TYR A 361 6.43 21.97 8.62
CA TYR A 361 6.77 21.11 7.50
C TYR A 361 6.09 19.75 7.62
N LEU A 362 5.63 19.21 6.50
CA LEU A 362 4.99 17.90 6.49
C LEU A 362 6.04 16.81 6.63
N ASP A 363 5.86 15.96 7.65
CA ASP A 363 6.66 14.78 7.96
C ASP A 363 6.02 13.51 7.37
N LEU A 364 6.73 12.39 7.46
CA LEU A 364 6.27 11.10 6.94
C LEU A 364 6.21 10.05 8.04
N LEU A 365 5.02 9.53 8.31
CA LEU A 365 4.82 8.34 9.13
C LEU A 365 4.52 7.16 8.20
N VAL A 366 5.30 6.09 8.29
CA VAL A 366 5.12 4.90 7.44
C VAL A 366 5.06 3.62 8.28
N SER A 367 4.29 2.64 7.81
CA SER A 367 4.34 1.28 8.34
C SER A 367 4.99 0.35 7.33
N ASN A 368 5.75 -0.62 7.83
CA ASN A 368 6.34 -1.67 7.03
C ASN A 368 6.21 -3.01 7.75
N GLY A 369 5.62 -4.00 7.08
CA GLY A 369 5.21 -5.22 7.76
C GLY A 369 4.72 -6.34 6.87
N ASP A 370 4.49 -6.10 5.57
CA ASP A 370 3.98 -7.14 4.69
C ASP A 370 4.92 -8.36 4.69
N ASN A 371 4.30 -9.53 4.87
CA ASN A 371 4.97 -10.80 5.03
C ASN A 371 4.25 -11.91 4.28
N TRP A 372 3.43 -11.56 3.29
CA TRP A 372 2.69 -12.51 2.46
C TRP A 372 3.48 -13.01 1.24
N ASP A 373 4.65 -12.43 0.97
CA ASP A 373 5.54 -12.78 -0.16
C ASP A 373 6.33 -14.09 0.08
N TYR A 374 7.66 -14.06 -0.06
CA TYR A 374 8.51 -15.24 -0.14
C TYR A 374 8.71 -15.94 1.22
N THR A 375 8.28 -15.32 2.32
CA THR A 375 8.48 -15.79 3.69
C THR A 375 7.44 -15.26 4.65
N ASN A 376 7.11 -16.08 5.65
CA ASN A 376 6.33 -15.70 6.83
C ASN A 376 7.22 -15.60 8.10
N ILE A 377 8.47 -15.18 7.97
CA ILE A 377 9.39 -15.05 9.11
C ILE A 377 9.24 -13.69 9.79
N LEU A 378 9.43 -13.63 11.10
CA LEU A 378 9.46 -12.38 11.84
C LEU A 378 10.74 -11.60 11.50
N LYS A 379 10.61 -10.37 11.01
CA LYS A 379 11.72 -9.51 10.59
C LYS A 379 11.82 -8.30 11.50
N ASN A 380 12.92 -8.16 12.23
CA ASN A 380 13.10 -7.14 13.26
C ASN A 380 13.09 -5.68 12.76
N TYR A 381 13.12 -5.48 11.45
CA TYR A 381 12.96 -4.18 10.79
C TYR A 381 11.51 -3.87 10.38
N HIS A 382 10.56 -4.77 10.61
CA HIS A 382 9.12 -4.49 10.51
C HIS A 382 8.66 -3.60 11.68
N GLY A 383 7.83 -2.61 11.37
CA GLY A 383 7.32 -1.70 12.37
C GLY A 383 6.74 -0.42 11.80
N ILE A 384 6.70 0.59 12.67
CA ILE A 384 6.21 1.94 12.38
C ILE A 384 7.39 2.89 12.48
N ARG A 385 7.54 3.78 11.51
CA ARG A 385 8.67 4.72 11.40
C ARG A 385 8.15 6.12 11.17
N LEU A 386 8.65 7.08 11.94
CA LEU A 386 8.40 8.51 11.76
C LEU A 386 9.68 9.18 11.27
N TYR A 387 9.55 9.92 10.17
CA TYR A 387 10.61 10.69 9.54
C TYR A 387 10.26 12.16 9.55
N LEU A 388 11.09 12.98 10.20
CA LEU A 388 10.92 14.42 10.23
C LEU A 388 11.56 15.09 9.02
N ASN A 389 10.87 16.09 8.46
CA ASN A 389 11.33 16.91 7.35
C ASN A 389 12.13 18.11 7.88
N ASP A 390 13.23 18.46 7.20
CA ASP A 390 14.02 19.66 7.53
C ASP A 390 13.54 20.94 6.82
N GLY A 391 12.46 20.83 6.05
CA GLY A 391 11.92 21.90 5.21
C GLY A 391 12.55 21.99 3.81
N GLU A 392 13.58 21.20 3.54
CA GLU A 392 14.20 21.04 2.22
C GLU A 392 13.90 19.67 1.60
N ASN A 393 12.91 18.95 2.15
CA ASN A 393 12.55 17.58 1.80
C ASN A 393 13.66 16.56 2.07
N HIS A 394 14.55 16.83 3.05
CA HIS A 394 15.42 15.81 3.61
C HIS A 394 14.79 15.23 4.88
N PHE A 395 14.54 13.92 4.81
CA PHE A 395 13.83 13.21 5.86
C PHE A 395 14.79 12.45 6.77
N LYS A 396 14.65 12.62 8.09
CA LYS A 396 15.44 11.92 9.10
C LYS A 396 14.54 11.07 9.99
N GLU A 397 14.87 9.79 10.16
CA GLU A 397 14.17 8.90 11.09
C GLU A 397 14.30 9.45 12.52
N ALA A 398 13.18 9.84 13.11
CA ALA A 398 13.09 10.38 14.47
C ALA A 398 12.60 9.32 15.46
N TRP A 399 11.76 8.39 15.00
CA TRP A 399 11.20 7.34 15.86
C TRP A 399 10.95 6.05 15.07
N PHE A 400 11.14 4.91 15.75
CA PHE A 400 10.86 3.58 15.22
C PHE A 400 10.36 2.66 16.33
N TYR A 401 9.23 1.99 16.09
CA TYR A 401 8.72 0.92 16.96
C TYR A 401 8.62 -0.40 16.19
N PRO A 402 9.34 -1.47 16.65
CA PRO A 402 9.21 -2.81 16.08
C PRO A 402 7.79 -3.36 16.23
N LEU A 403 7.12 -3.61 15.11
CA LEU A 403 5.80 -4.22 15.06
C LEU A 403 5.74 -5.17 13.86
N TYR A 404 5.73 -6.47 14.13
CA TYR A 404 5.61 -7.47 13.08
C TYR A 404 4.28 -7.34 12.37
N GLY A 405 4.27 -7.41 11.05
CA GLY A 405 3.04 -7.37 10.27
C GLY A 405 2.35 -6.02 10.21
N ALA A 406 3.00 -4.94 10.66
CA ALA A 406 2.46 -3.58 10.63
C ALA A 406 1.93 -3.23 9.24
N ASN A 407 0.61 -3.07 9.15
CA ASN A 407 -0.12 -2.97 7.89
C ASN A 407 -0.69 -1.58 7.66
N GLN A 408 -1.24 -0.96 8.71
CA GLN A 408 -1.75 0.40 8.64
C GLN A 408 -1.41 1.12 9.95
N VAL A 409 -1.03 2.38 9.83
CA VAL A 409 -0.89 3.31 10.95
C VAL A 409 -1.66 4.59 10.62
N VAL A 410 -2.33 5.17 11.61
CA VAL A 410 -3.00 6.48 11.55
C VAL A 410 -2.52 7.32 12.71
N ALA A 411 -2.51 8.64 12.52
CA ALA A 411 -2.14 9.60 13.55
C ALA A 411 -3.25 10.61 13.76
N ALA A 412 -3.58 10.87 15.03
CA ALA A 412 -4.58 11.85 15.44
C ALA A 412 -4.34 12.21 16.92
N ASP A 413 -4.84 13.36 17.35
CA ASP A 413 -4.84 13.77 18.76
C ASP A 413 -6.03 13.08 19.46
N PHE A 414 -5.85 11.83 19.90
CA PHE A 414 -6.94 11.00 20.45
C PHE A 414 -7.27 11.41 21.90
N ASP A 415 -6.30 11.86 22.68
CA ASP A 415 -6.52 12.32 24.06
C ASP A 415 -6.76 13.84 24.19
N GLN A 416 -6.71 14.58 23.07
CA GLN A 416 -6.96 16.02 22.96
C GLN A 416 -5.98 16.88 23.75
N ASP A 417 -4.74 16.41 23.92
CA ASP A 417 -3.69 17.12 24.64
C ASP A 417 -2.86 18.06 23.73
N GLY A 418 -3.07 17.96 22.41
CA GLY A 418 -2.48 18.81 21.39
C GLY A 418 -1.27 18.21 20.69
N ASP A 419 -0.86 16.99 21.02
CA ASP A 419 0.10 16.23 20.23
C ASP A 419 -0.54 15.06 19.45
N LEU A 420 0.16 14.54 18.44
CA LEU A 420 -0.36 13.44 17.63
C LEU A 420 0.01 12.10 18.26
N ASP A 421 -1.00 11.34 18.66
CA ASP A 421 -0.92 9.93 19.00
C ASP A 421 -0.95 9.06 17.74
N LEU A 422 -0.61 7.77 17.89
CA LEU A 422 -0.68 6.79 16.80
C LEU A 422 -1.57 5.61 17.14
N ALA A 423 -2.35 5.13 16.18
CA ALA A 423 -2.98 3.83 16.21
C ALA A 423 -2.48 2.98 15.05
N ALA A 424 -2.21 1.70 15.27
CA ALA A 424 -1.68 0.81 14.25
C ALA A 424 -2.32 -0.57 14.32
N ILE A 425 -2.52 -1.17 13.14
CA ILE A 425 -2.92 -2.56 13.00
C ILE A 425 -1.81 -3.38 12.37
N SER A 426 -1.73 -4.63 12.82
CA SER A 426 -0.87 -5.65 12.25
C SER A 426 -1.67 -6.78 11.64
N PHE A 427 -1.40 -7.09 10.38
CA PHE A 427 -2.03 -8.20 9.67
C PHE A 427 -1.25 -9.52 9.80
N PHE A 428 0.04 -9.43 10.14
CA PHE A 428 0.94 -10.57 10.41
C PHE A 428 1.70 -10.41 11.75
N PRO A 429 1.01 -10.25 12.89
CA PRO A 429 1.70 -10.16 14.17
C PRO A 429 2.33 -11.52 14.50
N ASP A 430 3.13 -11.59 15.57
CA ASP A 430 3.50 -12.88 16.15
C ASP A 430 2.25 -13.51 16.75
N MET A 431 1.47 -14.19 15.92
CA MET A 431 0.22 -14.82 16.30
C MET A 431 0.42 -15.85 17.41
N ILE A 432 1.63 -16.37 17.65
CA ILE A 432 1.86 -17.41 18.66
C ILE A 432 2.12 -16.79 20.03
N GLN A 433 3.00 -15.79 20.09
CA GLN A 433 3.45 -15.22 21.36
C GLN A 433 2.72 -13.93 21.74
N HIS A 434 2.31 -13.15 20.74
CA HIS A 434 1.76 -11.80 20.91
C HIS A 434 0.57 -11.51 19.96
N PRO A 435 -0.49 -12.35 19.94
CA PRO A 435 -1.64 -12.13 19.07
C PRO A 435 -2.40 -10.82 19.36
N GLU A 436 -2.27 -10.26 20.57
CA GLU A 436 -2.83 -8.95 20.94
C GLU A 436 -2.21 -7.80 20.14
N GLN A 437 -0.96 -7.94 19.68
CA GLN A 437 -0.29 -6.93 18.86
C GLN A 437 -0.86 -6.82 17.43
N GLY A 438 -1.94 -7.52 17.13
CA GLY A 438 -2.79 -7.22 15.97
C GLY A 438 -3.32 -5.78 15.97
N PHE A 439 -3.39 -5.14 17.14
CA PHE A 439 -3.63 -3.71 17.30
C PHE A 439 -2.70 -3.12 18.36
N MET A 440 -2.21 -1.91 18.11
CA MET A 440 -1.37 -1.13 19.00
C MET A 440 -1.82 0.33 19.00
N TYR A 441 -1.86 0.95 20.17
CA TYR A 441 -2.04 2.39 20.35
C TYR A 441 -0.78 2.97 21.00
N PHE A 442 -0.39 4.17 20.60
CA PHE A 442 0.81 4.85 21.04
C PHE A 442 0.43 6.24 21.52
N ASN A 443 0.31 6.40 22.85
CA ASN A 443 0.07 7.70 23.46
C ASN A 443 1.35 8.51 23.38
N ASN A 444 1.33 9.64 22.70
CA ASN A 444 2.44 10.57 22.73
C ASN A 444 2.39 11.32 24.06
N LEU A 445 3.53 11.42 24.73
CA LEU A 445 3.67 12.09 26.03
C LEU A 445 4.36 13.44 25.86
N GLY A 446 4.25 14.03 24.67
CA GLY A 446 5.02 15.18 24.21
C GLY A 446 6.37 14.81 23.59
N ASN A 447 6.80 15.64 22.62
CA ASN A 447 8.09 15.55 21.93
C ASN A 447 8.36 14.19 21.28
N LEU A 448 7.32 13.55 20.72
CA LEU A 448 7.41 12.25 20.02
C LEU A 448 7.86 11.11 20.95
N ASN A 449 7.51 11.20 22.24
CA ASN A 449 7.80 10.17 23.23
C ASN A 449 6.57 9.31 23.45
N PHE A 450 6.53 8.14 22.81
CA PHE A 450 5.35 7.29 22.78
C PHE A 450 5.33 6.19 23.85
N GLU A 451 4.21 6.07 24.57
CA GLU A 451 3.88 4.91 25.41
C GLU A 451 2.99 3.93 24.63
N ALA A 452 3.37 2.65 24.59
CA ALA A 452 2.67 1.64 23.79
C ALA A 452 1.60 0.89 24.61
N HIS A 453 0.41 0.75 24.03
CA HIS A 453 -0.76 0.09 24.61
C HIS A 453 -1.36 -0.92 23.62
N THR A 454 -2.06 -1.92 24.16
CA THR A 454 -2.83 -2.91 23.40
C THR A 454 -3.98 -3.46 24.24
N VAL A 455 -4.83 -4.30 23.66
CA VAL A 455 -5.97 -4.95 24.33
C VAL A 455 -6.08 -6.43 23.98
N PRO A 456 -6.47 -7.30 24.93
CA PRO A 456 -6.70 -8.72 24.65
C PRO A 456 -7.74 -8.98 23.53
N GLU A 457 -8.71 -8.08 23.38
CA GLU A 457 -9.72 -8.11 22.33
C GLU A 457 -9.13 -8.12 20.91
N ALA A 458 -7.98 -7.49 20.72
CA ALA A 458 -7.29 -7.45 19.42
C ALA A 458 -6.86 -8.85 18.96
N ALA A 459 -6.69 -9.81 19.86
CA ALA A 459 -6.39 -11.21 19.52
C ALA A 459 -7.60 -11.99 18.96
N LYS A 460 -8.79 -11.38 18.88
CA LYS A 460 -10.02 -12.05 18.42
C LYS A 460 -10.17 -12.09 16.89
N GLY A 461 -9.36 -11.34 16.15
CA GLY A 461 -9.47 -11.20 14.69
C GLY A 461 -8.11 -10.98 14.02
N LYS A 462 -8.14 -10.83 12.70
CA LYS A 462 -6.98 -10.36 11.91
C LYS A 462 -7.38 -9.07 11.22
N TRP A 463 -6.85 -7.95 11.70
CA TRP A 463 -7.29 -6.63 11.28
C TRP A 463 -6.53 -6.19 10.03
N LEU A 464 -7.25 -5.90 8.95
CA LEU A 464 -6.69 -5.47 7.67
C LEU A 464 -6.96 -3.99 7.39
N THR A 465 -8.06 -3.46 7.91
CA THR A 465 -8.50 -2.08 7.67
C THR A 465 -8.77 -1.40 9.00
N MET A 466 -8.56 -0.09 9.06
CA MET A 466 -8.83 0.76 10.21
C MET A 466 -9.40 2.10 9.73
N GLU A 467 -10.47 2.54 10.37
CA GLU A 467 -11.15 3.82 10.15
C GLU A 467 -11.13 4.66 11.43
N VAL A 468 -10.98 5.98 11.27
CA VAL A 468 -10.95 6.95 12.37
C VAL A 468 -12.10 7.93 12.17
N ALA A 469 -13.02 7.99 13.13
CA ALA A 469 -14.13 8.93 13.08
C ALA A 469 -14.76 9.10 14.46
N ASP A 470 -15.37 10.25 14.70
CA ASP A 470 -16.32 10.48 15.79
C ASP A 470 -17.66 9.80 15.41
N TYR A 471 -17.82 8.52 15.74
CA TYR A 471 -18.99 7.77 15.27
C TYR A 471 -20.20 7.91 16.20
N ASP A 472 -19.97 8.17 17.48
CA ASP A 472 -21.00 8.37 18.50
C ASP A 472 -21.39 9.85 18.72
N GLN A 473 -20.69 10.76 18.02
CA GLN A 473 -20.96 12.20 17.94
C GLN A 473 -20.73 12.94 19.26
N ASP A 474 -19.82 12.46 20.10
CA ASP A 474 -19.47 13.14 21.34
C ASP A 474 -18.30 14.14 21.20
N GLY A 475 -17.69 14.17 20.01
CA GLY A 475 -16.61 15.09 19.65
C GLY A 475 -15.22 14.63 20.03
N ASP A 476 -15.03 13.37 20.40
CA ASP A 476 -13.74 12.70 20.38
C ASP A 476 -13.64 11.67 19.22
N LEU A 477 -12.42 11.24 18.89
CA LEU A 477 -12.18 10.35 17.75
C LEU A 477 -12.13 8.90 18.21
N ASP A 478 -12.91 8.06 17.55
CA ASP A 478 -12.94 6.60 17.76
C ASP A 478 -12.15 5.84 16.69
N LEU A 479 -11.98 4.53 16.93
CA LEU A 479 -11.35 3.62 15.98
C LEU A 479 -12.26 2.43 15.65
N ILE A 480 -12.32 2.08 14.36
CA ILE A 480 -13.05 0.91 13.87
C ILE A 480 -12.09 0.03 13.06
N LEU A 481 -11.87 -1.20 13.51
CA LEU A 481 -11.00 -2.16 12.81
C LEU A 481 -11.82 -3.19 12.04
N GLY A 482 -11.43 -3.48 10.80
CA GLY A 482 -12.09 -4.46 9.93
C GLY A 482 -11.28 -5.75 9.80
N SER A 483 -11.93 -6.88 10.07
CA SER A 483 -11.29 -8.20 10.09
C SER A 483 -11.27 -8.86 8.71
N TYR A 484 -10.15 -9.50 8.36
CA TYR A 484 -9.98 -10.26 7.13
C TYR A 484 -9.33 -11.63 7.40
N LEU A 485 -10.14 -12.68 7.25
CA LEU A 485 -9.73 -14.07 7.39
C LEU A 485 -9.65 -14.72 6.00
N TYR A 486 -8.43 -14.98 5.55
CA TYR A 486 -8.18 -15.47 4.21
C TYR A 486 -8.27 -17.00 4.11
N SER A 487 -7.70 -17.70 5.10
CA SER A 487 -7.42 -19.14 5.00
C SER A 487 -7.99 -19.95 6.16
N LEU A 488 -8.13 -21.25 5.92
CA LEU A 488 -8.38 -22.24 6.98
C LEU A 488 -7.26 -22.27 8.03
N MET A 489 -6.04 -21.84 7.67
CA MET A 489 -4.93 -21.72 8.62
C MET A 489 -5.16 -20.56 9.59
N ASP A 490 -5.61 -19.40 9.11
CA ASP A 490 -5.96 -18.25 9.97
C ASP A 490 -7.07 -18.65 10.95
N LEU A 491 -8.13 -19.29 10.43
CA LEU A 491 -9.24 -19.80 11.24
C LEU A 491 -8.75 -20.85 12.26
N GLY A 492 -7.89 -21.78 11.84
CA GLY A 492 -7.34 -22.82 12.69
C GLY A 492 -6.49 -22.25 13.83
N THR A 493 -5.62 -21.29 13.54
CA THR A 493 -4.79 -20.61 14.55
C THR A 493 -5.64 -19.89 15.59
N LEU A 494 -6.62 -19.08 15.17
CA LEU A 494 -7.52 -18.39 16.09
C LEU A 494 -8.37 -19.38 16.90
N THR A 495 -8.83 -20.48 16.28
CA THR A 495 -9.60 -21.52 16.99
C THR A 495 -8.75 -22.22 18.04
N LEU A 496 -7.47 -22.51 17.76
CA LEU A 496 -6.53 -23.10 18.72
C LEU A 496 -6.24 -22.16 19.89
N GLN A 497 -6.38 -20.85 19.69
CA GLN A 497 -6.32 -19.83 20.75
C GLN A 497 -7.63 -19.68 21.52
N GLY A 498 -8.64 -20.50 21.22
CA GLY A 498 -9.92 -20.53 21.93
C GLY A 498 -11.00 -19.63 21.32
N GLN A 499 -10.76 -19.00 20.16
CA GLN A 499 -11.77 -18.20 19.48
C GLN A 499 -12.86 -19.09 18.87
N LYS A 500 -14.12 -18.75 19.13
CA LYS A 500 -15.31 -19.46 18.61
C LYS A 500 -16.18 -18.62 17.69
N LYS A 501 -16.01 -17.30 17.75
CA LYS A 501 -16.68 -16.32 16.89
C LYS A 501 -15.61 -15.40 16.33
N PHE A 502 -15.79 -15.00 15.08
CA PHE A 502 -14.86 -14.15 14.35
C PHE A 502 -15.57 -12.83 14.07
N PRO A 503 -15.29 -11.77 14.85
CA PRO A 503 -15.95 -10.49 14.63
C PRO A 503 -15.55 -9.89 13.28
N GLN A 504 -16.51 -9.24 12.62
CA GLN A 504 -16.25 -8.42 11.45
C GLN A 504 -15.55 -7.11 11.84
N LEU A 505 -15.95 -6.53 12.96
CA LEU A 505 -15.43 -5.24 13.43
C LEU A 505 -14.95 -5.31 14.88
N LEU A 506 -13.90 -4.55 15.18
CA LEU A 506 -13.54 -4.16 16.54
C LEU A 506 -13.71 -2.66 16.68
N ILE A 507 -14.56 -2.23 17.60
CA ILE A 507 -14.82 -0.82 17.88
C ILE A 507 -14.05 -0.46 19.13
N LEU A 508 -13.28 0.63 19.06
CA LEU A 508 -12.64 1.26 20.20
C LEU A 508 -13.28 2.63 20.33
N ASN A 509 -14.22 2.74 21.26
CA ASN A 509 -14.91 4.00 21.55
C ASN A 509 -14.03 4.83 22.48
N ASN A 510 -13.66 6.03 22.08
CA ASN A 510 -13.02 6.96 22.97
C ASN A 510 -14.07 7.52 23.94
N GLY A 511 -13.72 7.61 25.21
CA GLY A 511 -14.63 8.01 26.29
C GLY A 511 -14.14 9.26 26.99
N LEU A 512 -13.36 10.08 26.28
CA LEU A 512 -12.86 11.34 26.79
C LEU A 512 -14.00 12.33 26.95
N ARG A 513 -14.98 12.28 26.04
CA ARG A 513 -16.22 13.03 26.13
C ARG A 513 -17.40 12.09 26.45
N GLN A 514 -18.56 12.70 26.67
CA GLN A 514 -19.81 11.97 26.80
C GLN A 514 -20.80 12.58 25.82
N PRO A 515 -21.62 11.76 25.13
CA PRO A 515 -22.58 12.26 24.17
C PRO A 515 -23.53 13.26 24.84
N ALA A 516 -23.80 14.37 24.14
CA ALA A 516 -24.75 15.37 24.62
C ALA A 516 -26.14 14.72 24.83
N PRO A 517 -26.83 15.01 25.96
CA PRO A 517 -28.06 14.33 26.36
C PRO A 517 -29.26 14.57 25.44
#